data_AF-A0A1G3BF00-F1
#
_entry.id   AF-A0A1G3BF00-F1
#
_cell.length_a   1.000
_cell.length_b   1.000
_cell.length_c   1.000
_cell.angle_alpha   90.00
_cell.angle_beta   90.00
_cell.angle_gamma   90.00
#
_symmetry.space_group_name_H-M   'P 1'
#
loop_
_entity.id
_entity.type
_entity.pdbx_description
1 polymer ?
#
loop_
_entity_poly.entity_id
_entity_poly.type
_entity_poly.pdbx_seq_one_letter_code
_entity_poly.pdbx_strand_id
1 'polypeptide(L)'
;MGLSDGLLIIKNKRKGEEIRYAFAEGADVKQAGPAKVFYAVVGGNEPNKIGKLLVNYIKPKGKPEEGDFYAYPAGAEPEPVNILYRAKTGSPLEMLTGFYDIKIPSSPAIWIKNVMIEEAKTTEIEAGGYGKVLIAGNDATGKPIKDYFFMYAPEDKKKSLATGTTNEPLDIVEGNYYVRVALKPDITYEDVRIRRNETTKIDLPRWGQLNIVAMDFEGKPLRVHYRVYTKEPWKDNIVASCDTSKPAGLPPGEYNVYVMSDPDIKYENVAIKPGEVTELKLPEYGALLVRGVDARGKPYDTMFYLYEPKGKDIISSGQFNKRLDAPAGIYDLKVRMGLNPDITYDAVKVEAGKITEIEVIVKERK
;
A
#
# COMPACT_ATOMS: atom_id res chain seq x y z
N MET A 1 -48.24 27.00 34.79
CA MET A 1 -48.14 25.66 34.17
C MET A 1 -48.32 24.64 35.28
N GLY A 2 -49.30 23.75 35.15
CA GLY A 2 -49.40 22.54 35.96
C GLY A 2 -49.22 21.36 35.01
N LEU A 3 -48.23 20.51 35.28
CA LEU A 3 -48.03 19.24 34.60
C LEU A 3 -49.00 18.23 35.23
N SER A 4 -49.96 17.74 34.44
CA SER A 4 -50.70 16.52 34.74
C SER A 4 -50.71 15.65 33.49
N ASP A 5 -50.14 14.46 33.62
CA ASP A 5 -50.33 13.25 32.82
C ASP A 5 -50.16 13.35 31.30
N GLY A 6 -48.92 13.18 30.81
CA GLY A 6 -48.55 12.42 29.59
C GLY A 6 -49.27 12.69 28.25
N LEU A 7 -50.09 13.73 28.15
CA LEU A 7 -50.93 14.03 27.01
C LEU A 7 -50.55 15.38 26.39
N LEU A 8 -50.16 15.39 25.12
CA LEU A 8 -50.12 16.61 24.32
C LEU A 8 -51.47 16.81 23.65
N ILE A 9 -52.13 17.91 23.97
CA ILE A 9 -53.41 18.30 23.38
C ILE A 9 -53.18 19.46 22.41
N ILE A 10 -53.47 19.25 21.13
CA ILE A 10 -53.41 20.30 20.11
C ILE A 10 -54.85 20.69 19.75
N LYS A 11 -55.18 21.97 20.00
CA LYS A 11 -56.49 22.55 19.67
C LYS A 11 -56.42 23.38 18.40
N ASN A 12 -57.19 22.99 17.39
CA ASN A 12 -57.37 23.80 16.19
C ASN A 12 -58.49 24.84 16.42
N LYS A 13 -58.12 26.08 16.75
CA LYS A 13 -59.06 27.16 17.07
C LYS A 13 -59.99 27.57 15.91
N ARG A 14 -59.68 27.23 14.66
CA ARG A 14 -60.56 27.57 13.51
C ARG A 14 -61.63 26.52 13.23
N LYS A 15 -61.41 25.26 13.61
CA LYS A 15 -62.33 24.14 13.34
C LYS A 15 -63.00 23.56 14.59
N GLY A 16 -62.60 24.00 15.79
CA GLY A 16 -63.14 23.47 17.05
C GLY A 16 -62.69 22.03 17.35
N GLU A 17 -61.75 21.49 16.58
CA GLU A 17 -61.25 20.12 16.75
C GLU A 17 -60.09 20.08 17.75
N GLU A 18 -60.15 19.10 18.64
CA GLU A 18 -59.14 18.79 19.64
C GLU A 18 -58.53 17.43 19.32
N ILE A 19 -57.23 17.38 19.06
CA ILE A 19 -56.51 16.13 18.85
C ILE A 19 -55.61 15.88 20.06
N ARG A 20 -55.74 14.68 20.64
CA ARG A 20 -55.03 14.26 21.84
C ARG A 20 -54.01 13.19 21.47
N TYR A 21 -52.76 13.42 21.84
CA TYR A 21 -51.67 12.46 21.69
C TYR A 21 -51.21 12.00 23.08
N ALA A 22 -51.26 10.69 23.32
CA ALA A 22 -50.68 10.07 24.51
C ALA A 22 -49.29 9.54 24.16
N PHE A 23 -48.29 9.86 24.97
CA PHE A 23 -46.97 9.25 24.83
C PHE A 23 -46.94 7.98 25.67
N ALA A 24 -46.85 6.81 25.03
CA ALA A 24 -46.56 5.56 25.73
C ALA A 24 -45.04 5.39 25.82
N GLU A 25 -44.50 5.32 27.04
CA GLU A 25 -43.13 4.86 27.26
C GLU A 25 -43.01 3.39 26.83
N GLY A 26 -42.08 3.10 25.91
CA GLY A 26 -41.66 1.72 25.60
C GLY A 26 -42.06 1.12 24.25
N ALA A 27 -42.47 1.90 23.24
CA ALA A 27 -42.74 1.36 21.91
C ALA A 27 -41.46 1.15 21.06
N ASP A 28 -41.24 -0.09 20.62
CA ASP A 28 -40.14 -0.56 19.78
C ASP A 28 -40.12 0.15 18.40
N VAL A 29 -39.01 0.83 18.07
CA VAL A 29 -38.89 1.82 16.98
C VAL A 29 -38.86 1.20 15.57
N LYS A 30 -39.03 -0.13 15.44
CA LYS A 30 -38.83 -0.84 14.16
C LYS A 30 -40.02 -0.81 13.18
N GLN A 31 -41.16 -0.21 13.52
CA GLN A 31 -42.33 -0.16 12.62
C GLN A 31 -42.95 1.23 12.39
N ALA A 32 -42.32 2.30 12.87
CA ALA A 32 -42.79 3.64 12.57
C ALA A 32 -42.26 4.12 11.21
N GLY A 33 -43.15 4.42 10.26
CA GLY A 33 -42.83 5.27 9.11
C GLY A 33 -42.25 6.63 9.58
N PRO A 34 -41.72 7.46 8.67
CA PRO A 34 -40.91 8.63 9.05
C PRO A 34 -41.66 9.48 10.07
N ALA A 35 -41.09 9.59 11.28
CA ALA A 35 -41.60 10.47 12.30
C ALA A 35 -41.64 11.89 11.69
N LYS A 36 -42.84 12.47 11.59
CA LYS A 36 -42.99 13.91 11.39
C LYS A 36 -42.50 14.57 12.67
N VAL A 37 -41.19 14.77 12.79
CA VAL A 37 -40.59 15.51 13.89
C VAL A 37 -40.95 16.97 13.66
N PHE A 38 -41.96 17.46 14.38
CA PHE A 38 -42.26 18.88 14.47
C PHE A 38 -41.24 19.52 15.39
N TYR A 39 -40.24 20.20 14.82
CA TYR A 39 -39.42 21.13 15.59
C TYR A 39 -40.23 22.41 15.78
N ALA A 40 -40.91 22.52 16.93
CA ALA A 40 -41.28 23.82 17.47
C ALA A 40 -40.01 24.39 18.12
N VAL A 41 -39.43 25.43 17.53
CA VAL A 41 -38.50 26.27 18.28
C VAL A 41 -39.30 26.87 19.42
N VAL A 42 -38.87 26.60 20.64
CA VAL A 42 -39.51 27.06 21.87
C VAL A 42 -39.55 28.58 21.88
N GLY A 43 -40.76 29.15 21.92
CA GLY A 43 -41.02 30.52 22.32
C GLY A 43 -41.22 31.54 21.19
N GLY A 44 -42.42 31.60 20.61
CA GLY A 44 -42.86 32.73 19.80
C GLY A 44 -44.14 32.42 19.04
N ASN A 45 -45.13 33.32 19.09
CA ASN A 45 -46.38 33.26 18.32
C ASN A 45 -46.17 33.50 16.81
N GLU A 46 -44.95 33.37 16.30
CA GLU A 46 -44.62 33.62 14.90
C GLU A 46 -44.73 32.32 14.09
N PRO A 47 -45.41 32.34 12.93
CA PRO A 47 -45.41 31.19 12.05
C PRO A 47 -43.97 30.87 11.64
N ASN A 48 -43.63 29.58 11.71
CA ASN A 48 -42.39 29.03 11.16
C ASN A 48 -42.17 29.58 9.75
N LYS A 49 -41.12 30.39 9.59
CA LYS A 49 -40.75 30.99 8.31
C LYS A 49 -40.16 29.91 7.42
N ILE A 50 -40.55 29.90 6.14
CA ILE A 50 -40.15 28.88 5.18
C ILE A 50 -39.34 29.54 4.08
N GLY A 51 -38.22 28.92 3.73
CA GLY A 51 -37.44 29.18 2.52
C GLY A 51 -37.35 27.94 1.64
N LYS A 52 -36.57 28.04 0.56
CA LYS A 52 -36.29 26.92 -0.34
C LYS A 52 -34.79 26.71 -0.48
N LEU A 53 -34.36 25.45 -0.59
CA LEU A 53 -33.00 25.06 -0.94
C LEU A 53 -33.02 24.34 -2.30
N LEU A 54 -32.28 24.85 -3.27
CA LEU A 54 -32.00 24.15 -4.53
C LEU A 54 -30.53 23.75 -4.55
N VAL A 55 -30.28 22.44 -4.59
CA VAL A 55 -28.93 21.88 -4.72
C VAL A 55 -28.68 21.45 -6.16
N ASN A 56 -27.79 22.15 -6.85
CA ASN A 56 -27.34 21.82 -8.20
C ASN A 56 -26.11 20.91 -8.12
N TYR A 57 -26.32 19.60 -8.11
CA TYR A 57 -25.23 18.62 -8.00
C TYR A 57 -24.68 18.25 -9.38
N ILE A 58 -23.42 18.61 -9.62
CA ILE A 58 -22.74 18.44 -10.90
C ILE A 58 -21.77 17.27 -10.79
N LYS A 59 -22.12 16.15 -11.44
CA LYS A 59 -21.27 14.97 -11.56
C LYS A 59 -20.15 15.16 -12.59
N PRO A 60 -19.21 14.20 -12.74
CA PRO A 60 -18.05 14.36 -13.65
C PRO A 60 -18.38 14.70 -15.11
N LYS A 61 -19.57 14.38 -15.61
CA LYS A 61 -20.02 14.74 -16.97
C LYS A 61 -20.39 16.22 -17.13
N GLY A 62 -20.28 17.04 -16.07
CA GLY A 62 -20.45 18.49 -16.12
C GLY A 62 -21.90 18.97 -16.20
N LYS A 63 -22.88 18.07 -16.14
CA LYS A 63 -24.31 18.43 -16.11
C LYS A 63 -24.86 18.25 -14.70
N PRO A 64 -25.81 19.10 -14.26
CA PRO A 64 -26.60 18.82 -13.08
C PRO A 64 -27.28 17.46 -13.22
N GLU A 65 -27.13 16.63 -12.20
CA GLU A 65 -27.77 15.32 -12.12
C GLU A 65 -28.55 15.19 -10.82
N GLU A 66 -29.58 14.35 -10.87
CA GLU A 66 -30.30 13.95 -9.67
C GLU A 66 -29.41 13.05 -8.79
N GLY A 67 -29.43 13.32 -7.49
CA GLY A 67 -28.73 12.60 -6.44
C GLY A 67 -29.41 12.86 -5.11
N ASP A 68 -29.09 12.06 -4.10
CA ASP A 68 -29.59 12.29 -2.74
C ASP A 68 -28.79 13.42 -2.08
N PHE A 69 -29.43 14.21 -1.23
CA PHE A 69 -28.73 15.03 -0.23
C PHE A 69 -29.44 14.96 1.12
N TYR A 70 -28.68 15.25 2.16
CA TYR A 70 -29.15 15.29 3.55
C TYR A 70 -28.81 16.65 4.15
N ALA A 71 -29.76 17.24 4.87
CA ALA A 71 -29.54 18.47 5.63
C ALA A 71 -29.57 18.17 7.13
N TYR A 72 -28.54 18.66 7.82
CA TYR A 72 -28.36 18.57 9.27
C TYR A 72 -28.44 19.99 9.86
N PRO A 73 -28.78 20.14 11.15
CA PRO A 73 -28.53 21.41 11.83
C PRO A 73 -27.04 21.77 11.68
N ALA A 74 -26.72 23.05 11.46
CA ALA A 74 -25.33 23.49 11.34
C ALA A 74 -24.49 23.05 12.56
N GLY A 75 -23.34 22.42 12.31
CA GLY A 75 -22.44 21.91 13.35
C GLY A 75 -22.88 20.62 14.05
N ALA A 76 -24.02 20.03 13.68
CA ALA A 76 -24.44 18.75 14.24
C ALA A 76 -23.54 17.59 13.77
N GLU A 77 -23.41 16.57 14.62
CA GLU A 77 -22.70 15.35 14.27
C GLU A 77 -23.43 14.61 13.13
N PRO A 78 -22.73 14.07 12.12
CA PRO A 78 -23.34 13.52 10.92
C PRO A 78 -23.92 12.10 11.11
N GLU A 79 -24.74 11.94 12.14
CA GLU A 79 -25.44 10.71 12.47
C GLU A 79 -26.85 10.66 11.84
N PRO A 80 -27.39 9.47 11.52
CA PRO A 80 -28.72 9.35 10.93
C PRO A 80 -29.85 10.02 11.72
N VAL A 81 -29.74 10.07 13.05
CA VAL A 81 -30.72 10.69 13.95
C VAL A 81 -30.78 12.22 13.79
N ASN A 82 -29.70 12.84 13.31
CA ASN A 82 -29.59 14.29 13.14
C ASN A 82 -30.01 14.76 11.73
N ILE A 83 -30.48 13.86 10.87
CA ILE A 83 -30.99 14.22 9.54
C ILE A 83 -32.34 14.91 9.71
N LEU A 84 -32.41 16.21 9.40
CA LEU A 84 -33.66 16.97 9.39
C LEU A 84 -34.42 16.79 8.08
N TYR A 85 -33.68 16.78 6.97
CA TYR A 85 -34.25 16.66 5.65
C TYR A 85 -33.43 15.69 4.80
N ARG A 86 -34.16 14.91 4.00
CA ARG A 86 -33.62 14.08 2.92
C ARG A 86 -34.38 14.42 1.65
N ALA A 87 -33.66 14.78 0.60
CA ALA A 87 -34.29 15.14 -0.67
C ALA A 87 -33.36 14.83 -1.86
N LYS A 88 -33.88 15.10 -3.05
CA LYS A 88 -33.15 14.96 -4.32
C LYS A 88 -32.59 16.31 -4.76
N THR A 89 -31.39 16.31 -5.32
CA THR A 89 -30.79 17.46 -5.99
C THR A 89 -31.56 17.78 -7.27
N GLY A 90 -31.45 19.02 -7.77
CA GLY A 90 -32.13 19.48 -8.98
C GLY A 90 -33.60 19.89 -8.80
N SER A 91 -34.16 19.76 -7.59
CA SER A 91 -35.50 20.27 -7.23
C SER A 91 -35.43 21.13 -5.96
N PRO A 92 -36.13 22.27 -5.90
CA PRO A 92 -36.20 23.06 -4.67
C PRO A 92 -36.91 22.31 -3.55
N LEU A 93 -36.27 22.21 -2.39
CA LEU A 93 -36.83 21.67 -1.15
C LEU A 93 -37.30 22.81 -0.24
N GLU A 94 -38.55 22.77 0.22
CA GLU A 94 -39.05 23.69 1.25
C GLU A 94 -38.52 23.31 2.63
N MET A 95 -37.93 24.27 3.34
CA MET A 95 -37.26 24.08 4.62
C MET A 95 -37.58 25.25 5.55
N LEU A 96 -37.47 25.00 6.87
CA LEU A 96 -37.50 26.10 7.84
C LEU A 96 -36.30 27.03 7.63
N THR A 97 -36.48 28.32 7.90
CA THR A 97 -35.36 29.26 7.90
C THR A 97 -34.36 28.90 8.99
N GLY A 98 -33.07 28.97 8.69
CA GLY A 98 -32.00 28.60 9.62
C GLY A 98 -30.69 28.26 8.92
N PHE A 99 -29.71 27.80 9.70
CA PHE A 99 -28.41 27.35 9.19
C PHE A 99 -28.33 25.83 9.16
N TYR A 100 -27.84 25.29 8.05
CA TYR A 100 -27.77 23.86 7.81
C TYR A 100 -26.40 23.44 7.28
N ASP A 101 -25.98 22.23 7.65
CA ASP A 101 -24.91 21.52 6.98
C ASP A 101 -25.50 20.55 5.96
N ILE A 102 -25.08 20.66 4.70
CA ILE A 102 -25.59 19.84 3.59
C ILE A 102 -24.56 18.78 3.23
N LYS A 103 -24.98 17.52 3.21
CA LYS A 103 -24.19 16.36 2.80
C LYS A 103 -24.72 15.77 1.51
N ILE A 104 -23.84 15.57 0.54
CA ILE A 104 -24.11 14.76 -0.65
C ILE A 104 -23.29 13.47 -0.54
N PRO A 105 -23.93 12.28 -0.62
CA PRO A 105 -23.25 10.99 -0.54
C PRO A 105 -22.54 10.70 -1.88
N SER A 106 -21.43 11.37 -2.10
CA SER A 106 -20.47 11.11 -3.18
C SER A 106 -19.21 10.42 -2.65
N SER A 107 -18.27 10.11 -3.53
CA SER A 107 -16.94 9.59 -3.18
C SER A 107 -15.85 10.55 -3.66
N PRO A 108 -15.23 11.36 -2.78
CA PRO A 108 -15.61 11.57 -1.37
C PRO A 108 -16.95 12.29 -1.21
N ALA A 109 -17.54 12.19 -0.01
CA ALA A 109 -18.78 12.88 0.33
C ALA A 109 -18.55 14.40 0.35
N ILE A 110 -19.43 15.15 -0.31
CA ILE A 110 -19.36 16.61 -0.34
C ILE A 110 -20.10 17.17 0.86
N TRP A 111 -19.46 18.09 1.57
CA TRP A 111 -20.03 18.83 2.68
C TRP A 111 -20.03 20.32 2.37
N ILE A 112 -21.21 20.93 2.44
CA ILE A 112 -21.36 22.39 2.36
C ILE A 112 -21.85 22.85 3.72
N LYS A 113 -21.02 23.60 4.42
CA LYS A 113 -21.24 23.99 5.82
C LYS A 113 -21.94 25.34 5.92
N ASN A 114 -22.77 25.51 6.95
CA ASN A 114 -23.43 26.78 7.28
C ASN A 114 -24.26 27.41 6.14
N VAL A 115 -25.02 26.59 5.41
CA VAL A 115 -25.97 27.07 4.40
C VAL A 115 -27.15 27.77 5.09
N MET A 116 -27.35 29.05 4.81
CA MET A 116 -28.44 29.85 5.37
C MET A 116 -29.69 29.75 4.49
N ILE A 117 -30.82 29.37 5.08
CA ILE A 117 -32.13 29.39 4.45
C ILE A 117 -32.91 30.61 4.92
N GLU A 118 -33.28 31.49 3.99
CA GLU A 118 -34.00 32.73 4.24
C GLU A 118 -35.49 32.65 3.89
N GLU A 119 -36.30 33.44 4.58
CA GLU A 119 -37.76 33.48 4.40
C GLU A 119 -38.13 33.87 2.96
N ALA A 120 -39.03 33.10 2.35
CA ALA A 120 -39.57 33.32 1.01
C ALA A 120 -38.52 33.40 -0.12
N LYS A 121 -37.27 33.00 0.14
CA LYS A 121 -36.20 32.96 -0.87
C LYS A 121 -35.83 31.53 -1.23
N THR A 122 -35.31 31.37 -2.45
CA THR A 122 -34.59 30.15 -2.85
C THR A 122 -33.10 30.40 -2.65
N THR A 123 -32.50 29.62 -1.77
CA THR A 123 -31.05 29.50 -1.62
C THR A 123 -30.57 28.47 -2.62
N GLU A 124 -29.80 28.90 -3.60
CA GLU A 124 -29.21 28.01 -4.60
C GLU A 124 -27.77 27.73 -4.22
N ILE A 125 -27.42 26.44 -4.14
CA ILE A 125 -26.04 26.01 -3.94
C ILE A 125 -25.64 25.09 -5.07
N GLU A 126 -24.42 25.28 -5.55
CA GLU A 126 -23.78 24.35 -6.45
C GLU A 126 -22.92 23.38 -5.65
N ALA A 127 -23.01 22.11 -6.00
CA ALA A 127 -22.20 21.07 -5.37
C ALA A 127 -21.59 20.17 -6.45
N GLY A 128 -20.44 19.58 -6.16
CA GLY A 128 -19.68 18.81 -7.13
C GLY A 128 -18.35 19.49 -7.41
N GLY A 129 -18.05 19.71 -8.69
CA GLY A 129 -16.77 20.28 -9.11
C GLY A 129 -15.71 19.20 -9.29
N TYR A 130 -15.98 18.21 -10.13
CA TYR A 130 -15.06 17.10 -10.35
C TYR A 130 -13.89 17.51 -11.25
N GLY A 131 -12.69 17.12 -10.84
CA GLY A 131 -11.54 16.99 -11.72
C GLY A 131 -11.22 15.52 -11.96
N LYS A 132 -10.09 15.28 -12.61
CA LYS A 132 -9.51 13.95 -12.79
C LYS A 132 -8.14 13.91 -12.17
N VAL A 133 -7.77 12.77 -11.59
CA VAL A 133 -6.38 12.44 -11.29
C VAL A 133 -5.93 11.30 -12.20
N LEU A 134 -4.74 11.41 -12.77
CA LEU A 134 -4.08 10.36 -13.52
C LEU A 134 -2.67 10.19 -12.96
N ILE A 135 -2.43 9.09 -12.25
CA ILE A 135 -1.10 8.71 -11.80
C ILE A 135 -0.50 7.77 -12.83
N ALA A 136 0.42 8.25 -13.66
CA ALA A 136 0.96 7.53 -14.80
C ALA A 136 2.38 7.01 -14.51
N GLY A 137 2.73 5.84 -15.05
CA GLY A 137 4.07 5.30 -14.87
C GLY A 137 4.25 3.93 -15.51
N ASN A 138 5.47 3.65 -15.95
CA ASN A 138 5.84 2.36 -16.52
C ASN A 138 6.89 1.68 -15.66
N ASP A 139 6.83 0.34 -15.61
CA ASP A 139 7.85 -0.48 -15.02
C ASP A 139 9.16 -0.41 -15.84
N ALA A 140 10.19 -1.09 -15.34
CA ALA A 140 11.50 -1.06 -15.98
C ALA A 140 11.53 -1.74 -17.37
N THR A 141 10.48 -2.46 -17.76
CA THR A 141 10.31 -3.07 -19.09
C THR A 141 9.47 -2.21 -20.04
N GLY A 142 8.97 -1.07 -19.56
CA GLY A 142 8.10 -0.17 -20.32
C GLY A 142 6.61 -0.52 -20.24
N LYS A 143 6.20 -1.47 -19.41
CA LYS A 143 4.79 -1.81 -19.24
C LYS A 143 4.12 -0.85 -18.23
N PRO A 144 2.86 -0.45 -18.44
CA PRO A 144 2.14 0.36 -17.48
C PRO A 144 2.03 -0.33 -16.12
N ILE A 145 2.42 0.37 -15.06
CA ILE A 145 2.25 -0.07 -13.68
C ILE A 145 0.74 -0.12 -13.35
N LYS A 146 0.27 -1.21 -12.77
CA LYS A 146 -1.13 -1.39 -12.37
C LYS A 146 -1.21 -1.71 -10.88
N ASP A 147 -1.13 -0.67 -10.07
CA ASP A 147 -1.24 -0.75 -8.62
C ASP A 147 -2.28 0.23 -8.09
N TYR A 148 -2.74 0.00 -6.86
CA TYR A 148 -3.70 0.87 -6.22
C TYR A 148 -3.04 2.15 -5.73
N PHE A 149 -3.78 3.25 -5.80
CA PHE A 149 -3.49 4.44 -5.02
C PHE A 149 -4.69 4.83 -4.17
N PHE A 150 -4.40 5.45 -3.04
CA PHE A 150 -5.36 5.90 -2.06
C PHE A 150 -5.23 7.40 -1.88
N MET A 151 -6.35 8.09 -1.81
CA MET A 151 -6.42 9.53 -1.60
C MET A 151 -7.03 9.79 -0.22
N TYR A 152 -6.46 10.73 0.50
CA TYR A 152 -6.83 11.06 1.88
C TYR A 152 -6.99 12.57 2.03
N ALA A 153 -7.67 12.98 3.10
CA ALA A 153 -7.60 14.36 3.53
C ALA A 153 -6.15 14.67 3.96
N PRO A 154 -5.60 15.85 3.65
CA PRO A 154 -4.25 16.24 4.07
C PRO A 154 -4.03 16.10 5.59
N GLU A 155 -5.06 16.39 6.38
CA GLU A 155 -5.08 16.35 7.84
C GLU A 155 -5.42 14.98 8.45
N ASP A 156 -6.06 14.08 7.70
CA ASP A 156 -6.41 12.71 8.15
C ASP A 156 -6.00 11.66 7.11
N LYS A 157 -4.79 11.13 7.32
CA LYS A 157 -4.16 10.11 6.47
C LYS A 157 -4.55 8.66 6.83
N LYS A 158 -5.54 8.46 7.71
CA LYS A 158 -5.95 7.11 8.16
C LYS A 158 -7.12 6.56 7.36
N LYS A 159 -8.07 7.42 6.96
CA LYS A 159 -9.28 7.02 6.26
C LYS A 159 -9.22 7.43 4.80
N SER A 160 -9.13 6.43 3.91
CA SER A 160 -9.17 6.69 2.46
C SER A 160 -10.49 7.33 2.07
N LEU A 161 -10.41 8.44 1.35
CA LEU A 161 -11.52 9.17 0.75
C LEU A 161 -11.89 8.62 -0.63
N ALA A 162 -10.89 8.13 -1.36
CA ALA A 162 -11.03 7.53 -2.68
C ALA A 162 -9.88 6.55 -2.97
N THR A 163 -10.16 5.56 -3.81
CA THR A 163 -9.17 4.59 -4.28
C THR A 163 -9.22 4.56 -5.81
N GLY A 164 -8.05 4.50 -6.45
CA GLY A 164 -7.93 4.33 -7.90
C GLY A 164 -6.80 3.38 -8.26
N THR A 165 -6.59 3.22 -9.57
CA THR A 165 -5.55 2.37 -10.15
C THR A 165 -4.59 3.24 -10.98
N THR A 166 -3.29 3.05 -10.84
CA THR A 166 -2.30 3.75 -11.66
C THR A 166 -2.52 3.46 -13.16
N ASN A 167 -2.21 4.43 -14.00
CA ASN A 167 -2.50 4.47 -15.44
C ASN A 167 -3.99 4.44 -15.82
N GLU A 168 -4.90 4.60 -14.87
CA GLU A 168 -6.33 4.78 -15.11
C GLU A 168 -6.78 6.13 -14.52
N PRO A 169 -7.50 6.98 -15.29
CA PRO A 169 -7.99 8.24 -14.76
C PRO A 169 -9.12 7.99 -13.75
N LEU A 170 -9.06 8.68 -12.62
CA LEU A 170 -10.10 8.67 -11.60
C LEU A 170 -10.77 10.04 -11.55
N ASP A 171 -12.09 10.07 -11.72
CA ASP A 171 -12.90 11.26 -11.43
C ASP A 171 -13.00 11.45 -9.91
N ILE A 172 -12.67 12.64 -9.42
CA ILE A 172 -12.75 12.96 -7.99
C ILE A 172 -13.15 14.42 -7.78
N VAL A 173 -13.84 14.68 -6.68
CA VAL A 173 -14.24 16.03 -6.26
C VAL A 173 -13.01 16.92 -6.16
N GLU A 174 -13.11 18.17 -6.61
CA GLU A 174 -12.04 19.16 -6.42
C GLU A 174 -11.66 19.33 -4.95
N GLY A 175 -10.39 19.64 -4.72
CA GLY A 175 -9.85 19.73 -3.37
C GLY A 175 -8.36 19.46 -3.34
N ASN A 176 -7.80 19.50 -2.13
CA ASN A 176 -6.41 19.14 -1.87
C ASN A 176 -6.39 17.76 -1.20
N TYR A 177 -5.46 16.92 -1.61
CA TYR A 177 -5.38 15.53 -1.15
C TYR A 177 -3.95 15.14 -0.83
N TYR A 178 -3.81 14.28 0.17
CA TYR A 178 -2.64 13.43 0.33
C TYR A 178 -2.85 12.16 -0.49
N VAL A 179 -1.88 11.78 -1.31
CA VAL A 179 -1.97 10.59 -2.18
C VAL A 179 -0.88 9.60 -1.83
N ARG A 180 -1.25 8.33 -1.66
CA ARG A 180 -0.33 7.22 -1.44
C ARG A 180 -0.53 6.15 -2.51
N VAL A 181 0.51 5.87 -3.28
CA VAL A 181 0.54 4.79 -4.26
C VAL A 181 1.15 3.56 -3.60
N ALA A 182 0.43 2.44 -3.63
CA ALA A 182 0.75 1.20 -2.91
C ALA A 182 1.81 0.36 -3.62
N LEU A 183 2.93 0.98 -3.95
CA LEU A 183 4.11 0.33 -4.52
C LEU A 183 4.98 -0.25 -3.40
N LYS A 184 6.07 -0.92 -3.76
CA LYS A 184 7.08 -1.40 -2.81
C LYS A 184 8.44 -0.75 -3.12
N PRO A 185 8.85 0.29 -2.38
CA PRO A 185 8.14 0.95 -1.27
C PRO A 185 6.97 1.82 -1.74
N ASP A 186 6.08 2.19 -0.80
CA ASP A 186 4.99 3.15 -1.04
C ASP A 186 5.58 4.49 -1.55
N ILE A 187 4.89 5.13 -2.50
CA ILE A 187 5.23 6.49 -2.95
C ILE A 187 4.11 7.43 -2.51
N THR A 188 4.47 8.58 -1.94
CA THR A 188 3.51 9.53 -1.39
C THR A 188 3.67 10.90 -2.03
N TYR A 189 2.55 11.60 -2.18
CA TYR A 189 2.48 12.96 -2.71
C TYR A 189 1.62 13.80 -1.76
N GLU A 190 2.22 14.87 -1.24
CA GLU A 190 1.54 15.86 -0.41
C GLU A 190 0.85 16.91 -1.31
N ASP A 191 -0.23 17.51 -0.81
CA ASP A 191 -0.90 18.67 -1.41
C ASP A 191 -1.28 18.52 -2.91
N VAL A 192 -1.72 17.33 -3.31
CA VAL A 192 -2.24 17.08 -4.65
C VAL A 192 -3.55 17.84 -4.84
N ARG A 193 -3.48 18.95 -5.57
CA ARG A 193 -4.63 19.81 -5.85
C ARG A 193 -5.37 19.35 -7.10
N ILE A 194 -6.59 18.87 -6.91
CA ILE A 194 -7.54 18.58 -7.98
C ILE A 194 -8.37 19.82 -8.26
N ARG A 195 -8.39 20.25 -9.52
CA ARG A 195 -9.23 21.35 -10.00
C ARG A 195 -10.36 20.82 -10.86
N ARG A 196 -11.52 21.47 -10.76
CA ARG A 196 -12.67 21.17 -11.58
C ARG A 196 -12.36 21.20 -13.08
N ASN A 197 -12.88 20.21 -13.80
CA ASN A 197 -12.73 20.01 -15.26
C ASN A 197 -11.28 19.89 -15.76
N GLU A 198 -10.31 19.75 -14.86
CA GLU A 198 -8.90 19.53 -15.21
C GLU A 198 -8.48 18.09 -14.92
N THR A 199 -7.50 17.61 -15.67
CA THR A 199 -6.77 16.38 -15.32
C THR A 199 -5.47 16.74 -14.63
N THR A 200 -5.38 16.41 -13.34
CA THR A 200 -4.14 16.47 -12.57
C THR A 200 -3.32 15.22 -12.87
N LYS A 201 -2.22 15.40 -13.60
CA LYS A 201 -1.32 14.30 -13.94
C LYS A 201 -0.17 14.24 -12.94
N ILE A 202 0.07 13.06 -12.39
CA ILE A 202 1.22 12.75 -11.54
C ILE A 202 2.03 11.69 -12.26
N ASP A 203 3.30 11.97 -12.55
CA ASP A 203 4.20 10.99 -13.15
C ASP A 203 4.96 10.25 -12.04
N LEU A 204 4.81 8.93 -12.00
CA LEU A 204 5.63 8.04 -11.18
C LEU A 204 7.07 8.11 -11.68
N PRO A 205 8.06 7.97 -10.77
CA PRO A 205 9.45 7.89 -11.19
C PRO A 205 9.65 6.70 -12.12
N ARG A 206 10.50 6.88 -13.14
CA ARG A 206 10.89 5.77 -14.02
C ARG A 206 11.65 4.73 -13.20
N TRP A 207 11.25 3.47 -13.30
CA TRP A 207 11.92 2.38 -12.59
C TRP A 207 13.30 2.11 -13.16
N GLY A 208 14.24 1.73 -12.30
CA GLY A 208 15.54 1.17 -12.69
C GLY A 208 15.47 -0.36 -12.75
N GLN A 209 16.55 -0.98 -13.22
CA GLN A 209 16.73 -2.43 -13.23
C GLN A 209 17.91 -2.83 -12.36
N LEU A 210 17.74 -3.86 -11.54
CA LEU A 210 18.84 -4.56 -10.89
C LEU A 210 19.14 -5.84 -11.68
N ASN A 211 20.35 -5.96 -12.18
CA ASN A 211 20.87 -7.16 -12.83
C ASN A 211 22.00 -7.76 -12.00
N ILE A 212 21.98 -9.07 -11.78
CA ILE A 212 23.06 -9.78 -11.06
C ILE A 212 23.68 -10.78 -12.02
N VAL A 213 24.90 -10.51 -12.46
CA VAL A 213 25.67 -11.39 -13.33
C VAL A 213 26.30 -12.48 -12.48
N ALA A 214 25.92 -13.72 -12.76
CA ALA A 214 26.42 -14.91 -12.09
C ALA A 214 26.83 -15.95 -13.14
N MET A 215 28.07 -16.41 -13.10
CA MET A 215 28.62 -17.42 -14.01
C MET A 215 29.20 -18.57 -13.21
N ASP A 216 29.04 -19.79 -13.72
CA ASP A 216 29.67 -20.98 -13.15
C ASP A 216 31.14 -21.05 -13.55
N PHE A 217 31.82 -22.08 -13.04
CA PHE A 217 33.21 -22.37 -13.39
C PHE A 217 33.45 -22.49 -14.91
N GLU A 218 32.46 -22.96 -15.67
CA GLU A 218 32.53 -23.17 -17.12
C GLU A 218 32.12 -21.91 -17.91
N GLY A 219 31.85 -20.79 -17.22
CA GLY A 219 31.41 -19.53 -17.82
C GLY A 219 29.94 -19.53 -18.25
N LYS A 220 29.14 -20.51 -17.81
CA LYS A 220 27.71 -20.58 -18.11
C LYS A 220 26.91 -19.78 -17.06
N PRO A 221 25.78 -19.15 -17.44
CA PRO A 221 24.96 -18.43 -16.48
C PRO A 221 24.47 -19.32 -15.34
N LEU A 222 24.76 -18.93 -14.10
CA LEU A 222 24.20 -19.54 -12.91
C LEU A 222 22.81 -18.96 -12.63
N ARG A 223 21.91 -19.83 -12.16
CA ARG A 223 20.62 -19.43 -11.60
C ARG A 223 20.71 -19.46 -10.08
N VAL A 224 20.91 -18.29 -9.47
CA VAL A 224 20.99 -18.12 -8.02
C VAL A 224 19.81 -17.25 -7.57
N HIS A 225 19.17 -17.64 -6.49
CA HIS A 225 18.07 -16.86 -5.93
C HIS A 225 18.60 -15.64 -5.18
N TYR A 226 17.93 -14.50 -5.30
CA TYR A 226 18.26 -13.30 -4.53
C TYR A 226 17.01 -12.57 -4.05
N ARG A 227 17.18 -11.82 -2.96
CA ARG A 227 16.15 -10.95 -2.38
C ARG A 227 16.68 -9.53 -2.28
N VAL A 228 15.80 -8.59 -2.58
CA VAL A 228 16.04 -7.16 -2.44
C VAL A 228 15.22 -6.66 -1.27
N TYR A 229 15.85 -5.89 -0.39
CA TYR A 229 15.27 -5.33 0.82
C TYR A 229 15.31 -3.81 0.78
N THR A 230 14.33 -3.14 1.38
CA THR A 230 14.49 -1.72 1.71
C THR A 230 15.69 -1.53 2.64
N LYS A 231 16.22 -0.31 2.72
CA LYS A 231 17.32 0.07 3.61
C LYS A 231 16.96 -0.21 5.07
N GLU A 232 17.50 -1.32 5.60
CA GLU A 232 17.39 -1.88 6.95
C GLU A 232 15.99 -1.97 7.61
N PRO A 233 15.75 -3.00 8.45
CA PRO A 233 16.58 -4.19 8.66
C PRO A 233 16.49 -5.18 7.48
N TRP A 234 17.46 -6.09 7.37
CA TRP A 234 17.51 -7.22 6.41
C TRP A 234 16.38 -8.27 6.61
N LYS A 235 15.34 -7.91 7.35
CA LYS A 235 14.24 -8.78 7.75
C LYS A 235 12.93 -8.04 7.51
N ASP A 236 11.93 -8.76 7.01
CA ASP A 236 10.53 -8.34 6.87
C ASP A 236 10.19 -7.30 5.77
N ASN A 237 11.19 -6.69 5.09
CA ASN A 237 10.95 -5.67 4.04
C ASN A 237 11.42 -6.08 2.63
N ILE A 238 11.02 -7.26 2.17
CA ILE A 238 11.37 -7.73 0.81
C ILE A 238 10.58 -6.94 -0.24
N VAL A 239 11.29 -6.22 -1.12
CA VAL A 239 10.70 -5.50 -2.26
C VAL A 239 10.68 -6.34 -3.53
N ALA A 240 11.64 -7.26 -3.68
CA ALA A 240 11.70 -8.20 -4.80
C ALA A 240 12.36 -9.52 -4.39
N SER A 241 11.93 -10.62 -5.00
CA SER A 241 12.52 -11.96 -4.87
C SER A 241 12.63 -12.55 -6.28
N CYS A 242 13.85 -12.74 -6.77
CA CYS A 242 14.12 -13.06 -8.17
C CYS A 242 15.29 -14.04 -8.27
N ASP A 243 15.57 -14.50 -9.49
CA ASP A 243 16.77 -15.28 -9.79
C ASP A 243 17.69 -14.44 -10.67
N THR A 244 19.01 -14.65 -10.59
CA THR A 244 20.05 -13.96 -11.40
C THR A 244 19.78 -13.98 -12.92
N SER A 245 18.98 -14.94 -13.41
CA SER A 245 18.54 -15.00 -14.81
C SER A 245 17.46 -13.99 -15.20
N LYS A 246 16.93 -13.22 -14.24
CA LYS A 246 15.87 -12.22 -14.44
C LYS A 246 16.23 -10.92 -13.72
N PRO A 247 16.43 -9.82 -14.47
CA PRO A 247 16.57 -8.50 -13.86
C PRO A 247 15.31 -8.14 -13.06
N ALA A 248 15.49 -7.53 -11.89
CA ALA A 248 14.39 -7.00 -11.09
C ALA A 248 14.15 -5.53 -11.46
N GLY A 249 12.92 -5.20 -11.84
CA GLY A 249 12.49 -3.81 -11.96
C GLY A 249 12.19 -3.23 -10.58
N LEU A 250 12.79 -2.10 -10.23
CA LEU A 250 12.65 -1.48 -8.92
C LEU A 250 12.40 0.03 -9.06
N PRO A 251 11.58 0.64 -8.17
CA PRO A 251 11.56 2.08 -8.01
C PRO A 251 12.99 2.61 -7.70
N PRO A 252 13.29 3.87 -8.05
CA PRO A 252 14.55 4.48 -7.64
C PRO A 252 14.69 4.55 -6.12
N GLY A 253 15.89 4.25 -5.61
CA GLY A 253 16.15 4.22 -4.17
C GLY A 253 17.43 3.46 -3.82
N GLU A 254 17.74 3.40 -2.52
CA GLU A 254 18.83 2.60 -1.99
C GLU A 254 18.27 1.31 -1.38
N TYR A 255 18.87 0.17 -1.74
CA TYR A 255 18.42 -1.16 -1.36
C TYR A 255 19.56 -2.04 -0.87
N ASN A 256 19.22 -3.04 -0.08
CA ASN A 256 20.12 -4.12 0.31
C ASN A 256 19.78 -5.37 -0.51
N VAL A 257 20.78 -6.09 -1.00
CA VAL A 257 20.61 -7.27 -1.86
C VAL A 257 21.29 -8.47 -1.23
N TYR A 258 20.55 -9.54 -1.00
CA TYR A 258 21.04 -10.80 -0.46
C TYR A 258 20.93 -11.88 -1.53
N VAL A 259 22.06 -12.43 -1.93
CA VAL A 259 22.17 -13.49 -2.93
C VAL A 259 22.44 -14.80 -2.20
N MET A 260 21.56 -15.77 -2.40
CA MET A 260 21.62 -17.10 -1.77
C MET A 260 22.53 -18.04 -2.56
N SER A 261 23.82 -17.69 -2.60
CA SER A 261 24.90 -18.47 -3.22
C SER A 261 25.63 -19.36 -2.20
N ASP A 262 26.65 -20.10 -2.62
CA ASP A 262 27.51 -20.88 -1.73
C ASP A 262 28.96 -20.37 -1.82
N PRO A 263 29.44 -19.53 -0.88
CA PRO A 263 28.70 -18.91 0.23
C PRO A 263 27.71 -17.81 -0.19
N ASP A 264 26.80 -17.46 0.71
CA ASP A 264 25.87 -16.34 0.54
C ASP A 264 26.60 -15.00 0.40
N ILE A 265 26.03 -14.06 -0.37
CA ILE A 265 26.61 -12.74 -0.61
C ILE A 265 25.62 -11.63 -0.25
N LYS A 266 26.10 -10.56 0.37
CA LYS A 266 25.34 -9.35 0.69
C LYS A 266 25.94 -8.14 0.01
N TYR A 267 25.09 -7.33 -0.62
CA TYR A 267 25.41 -6.00 -1.12
C TYR A 267 24.58 -4.97 -0.37
N GLU A 268 25.25 -3.97 0.20
CA GLU A 268 24.62 -2.91 1.00
C GLU A 268 24.53 -1.60 0.21
N ASN A 269 23.47 -0.85 0.43
CA ASN A 269 23.27 0.49 -0.15
C ASN A 269 23.39 0.53 -1.69
N VAL A 270 22.87 -0.49 -2.36
CA VAL A 270 22.80 -0.56 -3.82
C VAL A 270 21.83 0.51 -4.32
N ALA A 271 22.37 1.52 -4.97
CA ALA A 271 21.59 2.63 -5.52
C ALA A 271 20.97 2.25 -6.87
N ILE A 272 19.64 2.17 -6.93
CA ILE A 272 18.87 2.02 -8.17
C ILE A 272 18.49 3.41 -8.67
N LYS A 273 18.95 3.74 -9.88
CA LYS A 273 18.67 5.02 -10.53
C LYS A 273 17.52 4.92 -11.54
N PRO A 274 16.79 6.03 -11.78
CA PRO A 274 15.65 6.01 -12.70
C PRO A 274 16.06 5.64 -14.13
N GLY A 275 15.48 4.56 -14.66
CA GLY A 275 15.69 4.13 -16.04
C GLY A 275 17.07 3.53 -16.36
N GLU A 276 17.95 3.37 -15.36
CA GLU A 276 19.27 2.77 -15.53
C GLU A 276 19.29 1.29 -15.13
N VAL A 277 20.24 0.54 -15.69
CA VAL A 277 20.57 -0.81 -15.24
C VAL A 277 21.71 -0.72 -14.24
N THR A 278 21.44 -1.17 -13.01
CA THR A 278 22.45 -1.38 -11.98
C THR A 278 22.92 -2.82 -12.06
N GLU A 279 24.20 -3.01 -12.37
CA GLU A 279 24.80 -4.33 -12.49
C GLU A 279 25.62 -4.68 -11.25
N LEU A 280 25.31 -5.82 -10.64
CA LEU A 280 26.14 -6.48 -9.63
C LEU A 280 26.74 -7.73 -10.24
N LYS A 281 27.95 -8.10 -9.82
CA LYS A 281 28.62 -9.32 -10.27
C LYS A 281 28.91 -10.20 -9.08
N LEU A 282 28.51 -11.47 -9.16
CA LEU A 282 29.02 -12.47 -8.24
C LEU A 282 30.53 -12.68 -8.52
N PRO A 283 31.30 -13.10 -7.50
CA PRO A 283 32.69 -13.48 -7.70
C PRO A 283 32.81 -14.54 -8.80
N GLU A 284 33.92 -14.50 -9.53
CA GLU A 284 34.26 -15.55 -10.49
C GLU A 284 34.47 -16.87 -9.76
N TYR A 285 34.05 -17.98 -10.35
CA TYR A 285 34.16 -19.31 -9.75
C TYR A 285 35.46 -19.99 -10.17
N GLY A 286 36.13 -20.61 -9.20
CA GLY A 286 37.10 -21.67 -9.43
C GLY A 286 36.49 -23.03 -9.10
N ALA A 287 37.32 -24.05 -9.07
CA ALA A 287 36.92 -25.39 -8.64
C ALA A 287 37.96 -25.98 -7.69
N LEU A 288 37.50 -26.78 -6.73
CA LEU A 288 38.32 -27.57 -5.85
C LEU A 288 38.05 -29.05 -6.11
N LEU A 289 39.11 -29.83 -6.29
CA LEU A 289 39.06 -31.28 -6.37
C LEU A 289 39.97 -31.88 -5.31
N VAL A 290 39.38 -32.32 -4.21
CA VAL A 290 40.11 -33.03 -3.16
C VAL A 290 40.11 -34.51 -3.50
N ARG A 291 41.26 -35.04 -3.92
CA ARG A 291 41.45 -36.44 -4.25
C ARG A 291 41.88 -37.18 -3.01
N GLY A 292 41.20 -38.29 -2.71
CA GLY A 292 41.59 -39.14 -1.61
C GLY A 292 41.59 -40.59 -1.96
N VAL A 293 42.67 -41.26 -1.58
CA VAL A 293 42.84 -42.70 -1.70
C VAL A 293 43.22 -43.30 -0.36
N ASP A 294 42.81 -44.54 -0.13
CA ASP A 294 43.28 -45.33 1.00
C ASP A 294 44.73 -45.80 0.81
N ALA A 295 45.28 -46.46 1.82
CA ALA A 295 46.63 -47.01 1.79
C ALA A 295 46.87 -48.05 0.68
N ARG A 296 45.81 -48.57 0.04
CA ARG A 296 45.84 -49.54 -1.07
C ARG A 296 45.60 -48.87 -2.43
N GLY A 297 45.49 -47.54 -2.47
CA GLY A 297 45.24 -46.76 -3.67
C GLY A 297 43.79 -46.78 -4.15
N LYS A 298 42.84 -47.31 -3.35
CA LYS A 298 41.42 -47.29 -3.69
C LYS A 298 40.82 -45.93 -3.33
N PRO A 299 39.89 -45.37 -4.13
CA PRO A 299 39.20 -44.13 -3.78
C PRO A 299 38.57 -44.19 -2.39
N TYR A 300 38.91 -43.19 -1.57
CA TYR A 300 38.32 -42.98 -0.25
C TYR A 300 37.21 -41.94 -0.37
N ASP A 301 36.01 -42.27 0.10
CA ASP A 301 34.85 -41.38 0.01
C ASP A 301 34.56 -40.77 1.37
N THR A 302 34.69 -39.45 1.46
CA THR A 302 34.37 -38.66 2.65
C THR A 302 34.05 -37.22 2.27
N MET A 303 33.59 -36.44 3.24
CA MET A 303 33.31 -35.01 3.07
C MET A 303 34.54 -34.17 3.43
N PHE A 304 34.66 -33.04 2.75
CA PHE A 304 35.49 -31.92 3.18
C PHE A 304 34.64 -30.67 3.33
N TYR A 305 35.15 -29.72 4.12
CA TYR A 305 34.46 -28.49 4.47
C TYR A 305 35.39 -27.31 4.24
N LEU A 306 34.84 -26.25 3.65
CA LEU A 306 35.51 -24.96 3.48
C LEU A 306 35.08 -24.01 4.60
N TYR A 307 36.05 -23.24 5.07
CA TYR A 307 35.89 -22.18 6.07
C TYR A 307 36.48 -20.90 5.51
N GLU A 308 35.98 -19.75 5.98
CA GLU A 308 36.74 -18.52 5.85
C GLU A 308 38.12 -18.67 6.52
N PRO A 309 39.15 -17.95 6.06
CA PRO A 309 40.47 -18.00 6.70
C PRO A 309 40.38 -17.69 8.19
N LYS A 310 40.79 -18.63 9.04
CA LYS A 310 40.68 -18.62 10.51
C LYS A 310 39.25 -18.56 11.05
N GLY A 311 38.27 -18.79 10.19
CA GLY A 311 36.85 -18.88 10.52
C GLY A 311 36.52 -20.18 11.25
N LYS A 312 35.38 -20.20 11.93
CA LYS A 312 34.87 -21.38 12.64
C LYS A 312 33.66 -22.00 11.95
N ASP A 313 32.97 -21.22 11.13
CA ASP A 313 31.74 -21.64 10.47
C ASP A 313 32.06 -22.22 9.09
N ILE A 314 31.39 -23.33 8.78
CA ILE A 314 31.45 -23.96 7.46
C ILE A 314 30.74 -23.03 6.49
N ILE A 315 31.45 -22.62 5.45
CA ILE A 315 30.88 -21.78 4.39
C ILE A 315 30.48 -22.58 3.15
N SER A 316 31.04 -23.78 2.95
CA SER A 316 30.67 -24.72 1.88
C SER A 316 31.18 -26.13 2.22
N SER A 317 30.70 -27.15 1.52
CA SER A 317 31.15 -28.54 1.70
C SER A 317 31.18 -29.30 0.38
N GLY A 318 32.12 -30.23 0.26
CA GLY A 318 32.28 -31.07 -0.92
C GLY A 318 32.58 -32.51 -0.57
N GLN A 319 32.62 -33.35 -1.59
CA GLN A 319 32.93 -34.78 -1.48
C GLN A 319 34.29 -35.07 -2.11
N PHE A 320 35.00 -36.03 -1.53
CA PHE A 320 36.23 -36.55 -2.11
C PHE A 320 35.99 -37.06 -3.53
N ASN A 321 36.99 -36.84 -4.38
CA ASN A 321 36.99 -37.28 -5.77
C ASN A 321 35.83 -36.68 -6.61
N LYS A 322 35.15 -35.64 -6.11
CA LYS A 322 34.17 -34.84 -6.84
C LYS A 322 34.61 -33.39 -6.87
N ARG A 323 34.35 -32.73 -8.00
CA ARG A 323 34.57 -31.30 -8.18
C ARG A 323 33.57 -30.53 -7.31
N LEU A 324 34.07 -29.58 -6.53
CA LEU A 324 33.27 -28.54 -5.88
C LEU A 324 33.56 -27.22 -6.59
N ASP A 325 32.54 -26.61 -7.18
CA ASP A 325 32.65 -25.26 -7.74
C ASP A 325 32.44 -24.27 -6.60
N ALA A 326 33.38 -23.36 -6.40
CA ALA A 326 33.36 -22.38 -5.32
C ALA A 326 33.86 -21.03 -5.84
N PRO A 327 33.42 -19.90 -5.26
CA PRO A 327 34.00 -18.59 -5.56
C PRO A 327 35.53 -18.61 -5.47
N ALA A 328 36.19 -17.84 -6.34
CA ALA A 328 37.62 -17.64 -6.25
C ALA A 328 37.95 -16.90 -4.94
N GLY A 329 38.91 -17.42 -4.20
CA GLY A 329 39.15 -16.98 -2.84
C GLY A 329 40.23 -17.77 -2.13
N ILE A 330 40.44 -17.41 -0.87
CA ILE A 330 41.33 -18.12 0.05
C ILE A 330 40.46 -18.74 1.13
N TYR A 331 40.67 -20.04 1.37
CA TYR A 331 39.87 -20.85 2.27
C TYR A 331 40.73 -21.67 3.19
N ASP A 332 40.24 -21.95 4.39
CA ASP A 332 40.76 -23.06 5.17
C ASP A 332 39.94 -24.31 4.85
N LEU A 333 40.62 -25.42 4.55
CA LEU A 333 40.00 -26.68 4.17
C LEU A 333 40.16 -27.68 5.31
N LYS A 334 39.04 -28.25 5.76
CA LYS A 334 39.03 -29.35 6.72
C LYS A 334 38.47 -30.61 6.10
N VAL A 335 39.27 -31.66 6.07
CA VAL A 335 38.89 -33.00 5.61
C VAL A 335 38.45 -33.83 6.81
N ARG A 336 37.24 -34.39 6.74
CA ARG A 336 36.73 -35.26 7.79
C ARG A 336 37.23 -36.68 7.60
N MET A 337 37.97 -37.20 8.57
CA MET A 337 38.66 -38.49 8.45
C MET A 337 38.00 -39.62 9.26
N GLY A 338 36.78 -39.39 9.77
CA GLY A 338 35.99 -40.38 10.49
C GLY A 338 36.65 -40.83 11.80
N LEU A 339 37.24 -42.02 11.79
CA LEU A 339 37.95 -42.62 12.94
C LEU A 339 39.40 -42.11 13.11
N ASN A 340 39.91 -41.38 12.13
CA ASN A 340 41.22 -40.75 12.14
C ASN A 340 41.10 -39.24 12.46
N PRO A 341 42.16 -38.58 12.95
CA PRO A 341 42.18 -37.13 13.10
C PRO A 341 41.90 -36.43 11.76
N ASP A 342 41.08 -35.39 11.80
CA ASP A 342 40.80 -34.55 10.64
C ASP A 342 42.10 -33.90 10.12
N ILE A 343 42.20 -33.74 8.80
CA ILE A 343 43.33 -33.06 8.16
C ILE A 343 42.88 -31.64 7.83
N THR A 344 43.72 -30.65 8.12
CA THR A 344 43.44 -29.24 7.85
C THR A 344 44.51 -28.67 6.94
N TYR A 345 44.09 -27.87 5.96
CA TYR A 345 44.96 -27.08 5.09
C TYR A 345 44.59 -25.62 5.24
N ASP A 346 45.53 -24.81 5.68
CA ASP A 346 45.32 -23.39 5.85
C ASP A 346 45.58 -22.65 4.52
N ALA A 347 44.79 -21.61 4.24
CA ALA A 347 44.96 -20.72 3.11
C ALA A 347 45.04 -21.40 1.72
N VAL A 348 44.19 -22.39 1.47
CA VAL A 348 43.96 -22.97 0.14
C VAL A 348 43.41 -21.89 -0.79
N LYS A 349 44.14 -21.58 -1.86
CA LYS A 349 43.73 -20.61 -2.87
C LYS A 349 42.95 -21.31 -3.98
N VAL A 350 41.68 -20.95 -4.14
CA VAL A 350 40.86 -21.33 -5.30
C VAL A 350 40.95 -20.20 -6.33
N GLU A 351 41.49 -20.50 -7.52
CA GLU A 351 41.63 -19.52 -8.60
C GLU A 351 40.46 -19.59 -9.59
N ALA A 352 39.99 -18.43 -10.05
CA ALA A 352 38.94 -18.33 -11.05
C ALA A 352 39.30 -19.13 -12.33
N GLY A 353 38.33 -19.91 -12.83
CA GLY A 353 38.47 -20.71 -14.04
C GLY A 353 39.51 -21.85 -13.96
N LYS A 354 40.07 -22.13 -12.78
CA LYS A 354 41.01 -23.25 -12.57
C LYS A 354 40.51 -24.26 -11.55
N ILE A 355 40.92 -25.52 -11.75
CA ILE A 355 40.76 -26.58 -10.77
C ILE A 355 41.99 -26.57 -9.86
N THR A 356 41.77 -26.37 -8.57
CA THR A 356 42.75 -26.55 -7.52
C THR A 356 42.66 -27.99 -7.04
N GLU A 357 43.74 -28.76 -7.20
CA GLU A 357 43.77 -30.16 -6.77
C GLU A 357 44.54 -30.31 -5.45
N ILE A 358 43.98 -31.08 -4.53
CA ILE A 358 44.62 -31.44 -3.27
C ILE A 358 44.58 -32.95 -3.12
N GLU A 359 45.74 -33.57 -2.92
CA GLU A 359 45.84 -35.01 -2.70
C GLU A 359 45.93 -35.32 -1.20
N VAL A 360 45.11 -36.28 -0.76
CA VAL A 360 45.03 -36.74 0.62
C VAL A 360 45.21 -38.25 0.67
N ILE A 361 46.28 -38.71 1.31
CA ILE A 361 46.53 -40.14 1.51
C ILE A 361 45.97 -40.56 2.87
N VAL A 362 44.93 -41.38 2.85
CA VAL A 362 44.29 -41.88 4.07
C VAL A 362 45.00 -43.13 4.56
N LYS A 363 45.77 -43.01 5.64
CA LYS A 363 46.41 -44.16 6.30
C LYS A 363 45.41 -44.87 7.21
N GLU A 364 45.29 -46.19 7.08
CA GLU A 364 44.55 -47.01 8.04
C GLU A 364 45.24 -46.95 9.41
N ARG A 365 44.47 -46.78 10.49
CA ARG A 365 44.98 -47.01 11.85
C ARG A 365 45.30 -48.50 11.96
N LYS A 366 46.53 -48.82 12.36
CA LYS A 366 46.93 -50.18 12.73
C LYS A 366 46.20 -50.66 13.98
#